data_AF-A0A2R6BBH1-F1
#
_entry.id   AF-A0A2R6BBH1-F1
#
_cell.length_a   1.000
_cell.length_b   1.000
_cell.length_c   1.000
_cell.angle_alpha   90.00
_cell.angle_beta   90.00
_cell.angle_gamma   90.00
#
_symmetry.space_group_name_H-M   'P 1'
#
loop_
_entity.id
_entity.type
_entity.pdbx_description
1 polymer ?
#
loop_
_entity_poly.entity_id
_entity_poly.type
_entity_poly.pdbx_seq_one_letter_code
_entity_poly.pdbx_strand_id
1 'polypeptide(L)'
;MGVEFTKIAFTSDFGYRDHYVAVVKATILSRVTRSVTFVDVTHDVGRQNVLRAAYAVGVSGKYLGEDTVHLVVVDPTVGTDRRIVVFKPRDHCVFVAPDNGVLTLAYEWFRGEVYYAKPPSTPVSHTFHARDVFAPLVAEIVEGRLRENVEPASLDAVVKLNYPAYKLRGDRVHGCVFYTDVFGDVITNIPNGSLDAPSYKLTTRRGEFVVSQAPNYSAGLAQQLLLIEGSEGYYEVAVNKGSASSVLGVTEGDEVVLIDTH
;
A
#
# COMPACT_ATOMS: atom_id res chain seq x y z
N MET A 1 -18.15 -5.54 -24.14
CA MET A 1 -17.33 -6.73 -23.80
C MET A 1 -16.71 -6.46 -22.44
N GLY A 2 -16.70 -7.45 -21.54
CA GLY A 2 -16.09 -7.30 -20.22
C GLY A 2 -14.57 -7.19 -20.32
N VAL A 3 -13.92 -6.62 -19.30
CA VAL A 3 -12.46 -6.59 -19.18
C VAL A 3 -11.95 -8.03 -19.07
N GLU A 4 -10.94 -8.37 -19.87
CA GLU A 4 -10.25 -9.66 -19.77
C GLU A 4 -9.04 -9.51 -18.86
N PHE A 5 -9.05 -10.21 -17.72
CA PHE A 5 -7.93 -10.21 -16.79
C PHE A 5 -6.84 -11.18 -17.25
N THR A 6 -5.64 -10.67 -17.50
CA THR A 6 -4.47 -11.45 -17.95
C THR A 6 -3.34 -11.44 -16.92
N LYS A 7 -3.41 -10.57 -15.92
CA LYS A 7 -2.41 -10.43 -14.87
C LYS A 7 -3.01 -10.55 -13.48
N ILE A 8 -2.19 -11.07 -12.57
CA ILE A 8 -2.46 -11.08 -11.14
C ILE A 8 -1.28 -10.43 -10.44
N ALA A 9 -1.49 -9.21 -9.93
CA ALA A 9 -0.52 -8.59 -9.05
C ALA A 9 -0.68 -9.16 -7.64
N PHE A 10 0.41 -9.49 -6.95
CA PHE A 10 0.34 -10.11 -5.62
C PHE A 10 1.21 -9.38 -4.60
N THR A 11 0.56 -8.90 -3.53
CA THR A 11 1.19 -8.29 -2.36
C THR A 11 0.86 -9.10 -1.11
N SER A 12 1.84 -9.40 -0.25
CA SER A 12 1.58 -10.06 1.06
C SER A 12 2.64 -9.75 2.10
N ASP A 13 2.46 -10.26 3.33
CA ASP A 13 3.46 -10.24 4.41
C ASP A 13 4.09 -11.61 4.72
N PHE A 14 3.93 -12.58 3.80
CA PHE A 14 4.44 -13.95 3.95
C PHE A 14 5.96 -14.09 3.92
N GLY A 15 6.67 -13.08 3.42
CA GLY A 15 8.09 -13.17 3.10
C GLY A 15 8.39 -14.11 1.93
N TYR A 16 9.68 -14.32 1.71
CA TYR A 16 10.20 -15.14 0.59
C TYR A 16 10.88 -16.44 1.04
N ARG A 17 10.85 -16.74 2.35
CA ARG A 17 11.53 -17.91 2.92
C ARG A 17 10.65 -19.16 2.91
N ASP A 18 9.34 -18.98 2.99
CA ASP A 18 8.36 -20.04 3.17
C ASP A 18 7.51 -20.27 1.92
N HIS A 19 6.86 -21.41 1.86
CA HIS A 19 6.10 -21.92 0.72
C HIS A 19 4.77 -21.20 0.43
N TYR A 20 4.35 -20.26 1.28
CA TYR A 20 2.99 -19.68 1.26
C TYR A 20 2.63 -19.02 -0.08
N VAL A 21 3.54 -18.21 -0.63
CA VAL A 21 3.34 -17.53 -1.92
C VAL A 21 3.13 -18.55 -3.04
N ALA A 22 3.97 -19.59 -3.09
CA ALA A 22 3.89 -20.63 -4.11
C ALA A 22 2.55 -21.39 -4.03
N VAL A 23 2.09 -21.71 -2.82
CA VAL A 23 0.80 -22.38 -2.61
C VAL A 23 -0.37 -21.53 -3.09
N VAL A 24 -0.40 -20.24 -2.79
CA VAL A 24 -1.46 -19.33 -3.27
C VAL A 24 -1.47 -19.29 -4.80
N LYS A 25 -0.31 -19.08 -5.43
CA LYS A 25 -0.18 -19.05 -6.89
C LYS A 25 -0.62 -20.35 -7.55
N ALA A 26 -0.12 -21.49 -7.06
CA ALA A 26 -0.48 -22.81 -7.59
C ALA A 26 -1.99 -23.07 -7.46
N THR A 27 -2.59 -22.64 -6.35
CA THR A 27 -4.02 -22.78 -6.10
C THR A 27 -4.85 -21.98 -7.11
N ILE A 28 -4.45 -20.75 -7.41
CA ILE A 28 -5.08 -19.94 -8.47
C ILE A 28 -4.88 -20.61 -9.83
N LEU A 29 -3.65 -20.98 -10.18
CA LEU A 29 -3.30 -21.59 -11.47
C LEU A 29 -4.06 -22.89 -11.73
N SER A 30 -4.35 -23.68 -10.70
CA SER A 30 -5.13 -24.92 -10.83
C SER A 30 -6.61 -24.71 -11.17
N ARG A 31 -7.11 -23.46 -11.06
CA ARG A 31 -8.53 -23.11 -11.22
C ARG A 31 -8.80 -22.22 -12.44
N VAL A 32 -7.77 -21.58 -12.98
CA VAL A 32 -7.89 -20.76 -14.19
C VAL A 32 -7.68 -21.64 -15.43
N THR A 33 -8.49 -21.40 -16.45
CA THR A 33 -8.45 -22.12 -17.72
C THR A 33 -7.55 -21.43 -18.76
N ARG A 34 -7.27 -20.14 -18.54
CA ARG A 34 -6.42 -19.32 -19.42
C ARG A 34 -5.04 -19.07 -18.82
N SER A 35 -4.13 -18.60 -19.68
CA SER A 35 -2.82 -18.12 -19.24
C SER A 35 -2.96 -16.82 -18.45
N VAL A 36 -2.30 -16.74 -17.30
CA VAL A 36 -2.20 -15.53 -16.48
C VAL A 36 -0.76 -15.30 -16.05
N THR A 37 -0.37 -14.04 -15.99
CA THR A 37 0.96 -13.62 -15.53
C THR A 37 0.89 -13.12 -14.10
N PHE A 38 1.72 -13.68 -13.22
CA PHE A 38 1.90 -13.13 -11.87
C PHE A 38 2.90 -11.97 -11.88
N VAL A 39 2.53 -10.89 -11.21
CA VAL A 39 3.39 -9.74 -10.93
C VAL A 39 3.51 -9.61 -9.42
N ASP A 40 4.59 -10.12 -8.83
CA ASP A 40 4.80 -9.92 -7.39
C ASP A 40 5.19 -8.47 -7.15
N VAL A 41 4.35 -7.74 -6.42
CA VAL A 41 4.65 -6.37 -6.00
C VAL A 41 5.67 -6.42 -4.89
N THR A 42 5.34 -7.14 -3.81
CA THR A 42 6.26 -7.52 -2.74
C THR A 42 5.57 -8.51 -1.80
N HIS A 43 6.35 -9.43 -1.23
CA HIS A 43 5.90 -10.29 -0.13
C HIS A 43 6.57 -9.93 1.20
N ASP A 44 7.33 -8.83 1.23
CA ASP A 44 8.12 -8.35 2.37
C ASP A 44 7.67 -6.96 2.82
N VAL A 45 6.35 -6.75 2.91
CA VAL A 45 5.77 -5.53 3.50
C VAL A 45 5.97 -5.44 5.01
N GLY A 46 6.72 -6.36 5.63
CA GLY A 46 6.80 -6.51 7.08
C GLY A 46 5.55 -7.16 7.67
N ARG A 47 5.76 -7.99 8.70
CA ARG A 47 4.69 -8.75 9.35
C ARG A 47 3.59 -7.82 9.83
N GLN A 48 2.36 -8.04 9.36
CA GLN A 48 1.17 -7.33 9.81
C GLN A 48 1.19 -5.80 9.59
N ASN A 49 2.12 -5.25 8.81
CA ASN A 49 2.22 -3.81 8.60
C ASN A 49 1.23 -3.35 7.51
N VAL A 50 0.00 -3.09 7.94
CA VAL A 50 -1.12 -2.73 7.05
C VAL A 50 -0.90 -1.38 6.37
N LEU A 51 -0.29 -0.39 7.05
CA LEU A 51 -0.05 0.93 6.47
C LEU A 51 1.02 0.88 5.37
N ARG A 52 2.13 0.19 5.62
CA ARG A 52 3.17 -0.05 4.61
C ARG A 52 2.63 -0.78 3.40
N ALA A 53 1.79 -1.80 3.63
CA ALA A 53 1.11 -2.52 2.56
C ALA A 53 0.14 -1.62 1.79
N ALA A 54 -0.63 -0.77 2.48
CA ALA A 54 -1.55 0.17 1.83
C ALA A 54 -0.80 1.13 0.89
N TYR A 55 0.38 1.59 1.29
CA TYR A 55 1.23 2.43 0.46
C TYR A 55 1.73 1.70 -0.78
N ALA A 56 2.35 0.53 -0.60
CA ALA A 56 2.85 -0.29 -1.71
C ALA A 56 1.74 -0.67 -2.70
N VAL A 57 0.55 -1.00 -2.20
CA VAL A 57 -0.64 -1.35 -3.00
C VAL A 57 -1.15 -0.15 -3.78
N GLY A 58 -1.32 1.01 -3.13
CA GLY A 58 -1.76 2.23 -3.80
C GLY A 58 -0.80 2.63 -4.91
N VAL A 59 0.52 2.58 -4.66
CA VAL A 59 1.53 3.05 -5.61
C VAL A 59 1.58 2.12 -6.81
N SER A 60 1.72 0.82 -6.59
CA SER A 60 1.74 -0.16 -7.68
C SER A 60 0.44 -0.11 -8.49
N GLY A 61 -0.72 0.08 -7.85
CA GLY A 61 -2.01 0.25 -8.51
C GLY A 61 -2.05 1.36 -9.57
N LYS A 62 -1.24 2.43 -9.45
CA LYS A 62 -1.15 3.50 -10.46
C LYS A 62 -0.58 3.01 -11.80
N TYR A 63 0.20 1.93 -11.78
CA TYR A 63 0.89 1.38 -12.94
C TYR A 63 0.28 0.06 -13.44
N LEU A 64 -0.63 -0.54 -12.67
CA LEU A 64 -1.34 -1.75 -13.05
C LEU A 64 -2.56 -1.40 -13.91
N GLY A 65 -2.58 -1.94 -15.14
CA GLY A 65 -3.68 -1.75 -16.09
C GLY A 65 -4.97 -2.48 -15.70
N GLU A 66 -6.07 -2.15 -16.40
CA GLU A 66 -7.41 -2.73 -16.21
C GLU A 66 -7.44 -4.26 -16.27
N ASP A 67 -6.54 -4.86 -17.04
CA ASP A 67 -6.38 -6.30 -17.23
C ASP A 67 -5.72 -7.02 -16.02
N THR A 68 -5.62 -6.35 -14.87
CA THR A 68 -4.96 -6.86 -13.67
C THR A 68 -5.93 -7.03 -12.50
N VAL A 69 -5.84 -8.17 -11.82
CA VAL A 69 -6.38 -8.36 -10.46
C VAL A 69 -5.25 -8.22 -9.45
N HIS A 70 -5.31 -7.22 -8.57
CA HIS A 70 -4.36 -7.02 -7.50
C HIS A 70 -4.83 -7.72 -6.22
N LEU A 71 -4.28 -8.91 -5.99
CA LEU A 71 -4.46 -9.67 -4.77
C LEU A 71 -3.55 -9.12 -3.66
N VAL A 72 -4.14 -8.75 -2.52
CA VAL A 72 -3.45 -8.25 -1.34
C VAL A 72 -3.79 -9.13 -0.14
N VAL A 73 -2.78 -9.76 0.45
CA VAL A 73 -2.96 -10.61 1.63
C VAL A 73 -1.98 -10.21 2.73
N VAL A 74 -2.35 -9.15 3.45
CA VAL A 74 -1.73 -8.71 4.70
C VAL A 74 -2.85 -8.67 5.73
N ASP A 75 -2.98 -9.74 6.51
CA ASP A 75 -4.21 -10.03 7.25
C ASP A 75 -3.91 -10.50 8.69
N PRO A 76 -3.71 -9.55 9.63
CA PRO A 76 -3.50 -9.87 11.04
C PRO A 76 -4.74 -10.51 11.69
N THR A 77 -5.91 -10.37 11.07
CA THR A 77 -7.21 -10.82 11.59
C THR A 77 -7.77 -12.01 10.80
N VAL A 78 -6.90 -12.81 10.16
CA VAL A 78 -7.29 -14.04 9.47
C VAL A 78 -8.11 -14.97 10.38
N GLY A 79 -9.12 -15.63 9.82
CA GLY A 79 -10.00 -16.54 10.56
C GLY A 79 -11.08 -15.88 11.42
N THR A 80 -11.10 -14.55 11.51
CA THR A 80 -12.18 -13.79 12.17
C THR A 80 -13.35 -13.50 11.21
N ASP A 81 -14.37 -12.79 11.69
CA ASP A 81 -15.54 -12.35 10.90
C ASP A 81 -15.24 -11.19 9.93
N ARG A 82 -13.96 -10.80 9.79
CA ARG A 82 -13.54 -9.72 8.88
C ARG A 82 -13.90 -10.05 7.43
N ARG A 83 -14.47 -9.07 6.73
CA ARG A 83 -14.94 -9.24 5.36
C ARG A 83 -13.78 -9.28 4.36
N ILE A 84 -14.05 -9.78 3.15
CA ILE A 84 -13.15 -9.62 2.00
C ILE A 84 -13.75 -8.52 1.13
N VAL A 85 -12.96 -7.50 0.86
CA VAL A 85 -13.36 -6.38 0.00
C VAL A 85 -12.80 -6.59 -1.40
N VAL A 86 -13.63 -6.26 -2.39
CA VAL A 86 -13.23 -6.13 -3.79
C VAL A 86 -13.49 -4.70 -4.20
N PHE A 87 -12.45 -3.99 -4.62
CA PHE A 87 -12.53 -2.62 -5.09
C PHE A 87 -12.28 -2.59 -6.59
N LYS A 88 -13.22 -2.03 -7.33
CA LYS A 88 -13.15 -1.87 -8.79
C LYS A 88 -13.17 -0.37 -9.13
N PRO A 89 -12.00 0.26 -9.22
CA PRO A 89 -11.89 1.58 -9.81
C PRO A 89 -12.24 1.59 -11.30
N ARG A 90 -12.62 2.77 -11.79
CA ARG A 90 -12.81 3.01 -13.22
C ARG A 90 -11.45 3.02 -13.91
N ASP A 91 -11.35 2.35 -15.05
CA ASP A 91 -10.18 2.37 -15.93
C ASP A 91 -8.84 1.96 -15.24
N HIS A 92 -8.92 1.11 -14.21
CA HIS A 92 -7.77 0.61 -13.43
C HIS A 92 -7.93 -0.87 -13.05
N CYS A 93 -6.87 -1.45 -12.48
CA CYS A 93 -6.88 -2.81 -11.93
C CYS A 93 -7.94 -3.00 -10.83
N VAL A 94 -8.38 -4.25 -10.63
CA VAL A 94 -9.31 -4.64 -9.57
C VAL A 94 -8.53 -5.08 -8.34
N PHE A 95 -8.81 -4.52 -7.17
CA PHE A 95 -8.16 -4.90 -5.91
C PHE A 95 -9.00 -5.92 -5.15
N VAL A 96 -8.36 -6.93 -4.59
CA VAL A 96 -8.98 -7.96 -3.74
C VAL A 96 -8.17 -8.08 -2.45
N ALA A 97 -8.78 -7.80 -1.30
CA ALA A 97 -8.06 -7.65 -0.05
C ALA A 97 -8.90 -7.98 1.19
N PRO A 98 -8.28 -8.20 2.36
CA PRO A 98 -8.99 -8.13 3.63
C PRO A 98 -9.55 -6.72 3.88
N ASP A 99 -10.78 -6.63 4.40
CA ASP A 99 -11.35 -5.34 4.81
C ASP A 99 -10.81 -4.94 6.20
N ASN A 100 -9.54 -4.54 6.22
CA ASN A 100 -8.81 -4.14 7.44
C ASN A 100 -8.10 -2.79 7.28
N GLY A 101 -8.44 -2.03 6.23
CA GLY A 101 -7.79 -0.78 5.88
C GLY A 101 -6.62 -0.90 4.90
N VAL A 102 -6.19 -2.09 4.48
CA VAL A 102 -5.06 -2.21 3.53
C VAL A 102 -5.30 -1.53 2.18
N LEU A 103 -6.56 -1.27 1.80
CA LEU A 103 -6.90 -0.53 0.57
C LEU A 103 -7.12 0.97 0.78
N THR A 104 -6.81 1.52 1.96
CA THR A 104 -7.11 2.93 2.30
C THR A 104 -6.58 3.91 1.25
N LEU A 105 -5.30 3.81 0.88
CA LEU A 105 -4.70 4.73 -0.11
C LEU A 105 -5.24 4.49 -1.53
N ALA A 106 -5.61 3.26 -1.88
CA ALA A 106 -6.28 2.98 -3.16
C ALA A 106 -7.66 3.66 -3.24
N TYR A 107 -8.42 3.68 -2.14
CA TYR A 107 -9.70 4.40 -2.07
C TYR A 107 -9.55 5.92 -2.18
N GLU A 108 -8.44 6.46 -1.69
CA GLU A 108 -8.14 7.89 -1.75
C GLU A 108 -7.69 8.32 -3.14
N TRP A 109 -6.89 7.50 -3.81
CA TRP A 109 -6.30 7.83 -5.11
C TRP A 109 -7.17 7.49 -6.31
N PHE A 110 -8.04 6.49 -6.20
CA PHE A 110 -8.90 6.05 -7.31
C PHE A 110 -10.38 6.22 -6.98
N ARG A 111 -11.21 6.35 -8.03
CA ARG A 111 -12.67 6.40 -7.90
C ARG A 111 -13.28 5.13 -8.47
N GLY A 112 -14.15 4.47 -7.70
CA GLY A 112 -14.63 3.13 -8.04
C GLY A 112 -15.82 2.64 -7.25
N GLU A 113 -16.23 1.44 -7.61
CA GLU A 113 -17.26 0.67 -6.92
C GLU A 113 -16.61 -0.29 -5.92
N VAL A 114 -17.25 -0.48 -4.78
CA VAL A 114 -16.80 -1.38 -3.73
C VAL A 114 -17.80 -2.52 -3.56
N TYR A 115 -17.27 -3.71 -3.28
CA TYR A 115 -18.05 -4.91 -3.06
C TYR A 115 -17.48 -5.69 -1.88
N TYR A 116 -18.34 -6.50 -1.25
CA TYR A 116 -17.88 -7.60 -0.42
C TYR A 116 -17.96 -8.92 -1.17
N ALA A 117 -16.96 -9.77 -0.98
CA ALA A 117 -17.02 -11.13 -1.49
C ALA A 117 -18.09 -11.92 -0.73
N LYS A 118 -18.81 -12.78 -1.45
CA LYS A 118 -19.72 -13.75 -0.85
C LYS A 118 -18.91 -14.79 -0.06
N PRO A 119 -19.44 -15.33 1.04
CA PRO A 119 -18.75 -16.35 1.81
C PRO A 119 -18.55 -17.63 0.98
N PRO A 120 -17.50 -18.43 1.25
CA PRO A 120 -17.30 -19.71 0.58
C PRO A 120 -18.47 -20.67 0.87
N SER A 121 -18.83 -21.47 -0.13
CA SER A 121 -19.95 -22.43 -0.03
C SER A 121 -19.59 -23.72 0.73
N THR A 122 -18.30 -23.97 0.95
CA THR A 122 -17.77 -25.10 1.71
C THR A 122 -16.92 -24.62 2.88
N PRO A 123 -16.79 -25.41 3.97
CA PRO A 123 -15.87 -25.10 5.05
C PRO A 123 -14.43 -24.88 4.55
N VAL A 124 -13.74 -23.91 5.12
CA VAL A 124 -12.36 -23.53 4.80
C VAL A 124 -11.51 -23.57 6.06
N SER A 125 -10.17 -23.63 5.93
CA SER A 125 -9.31 -23.52 7.11
C SER A 125 -9.40 -22.13 7.73
N HIS A 126 -9.26 -22.05 9.06
CA HIS A 126 -9.29 -20.76 9.77
C HIS A 126 -7.99 -19.97 9.66
N THR A 127 -6.88 -20.60 9.25
CA THR A 127 -5.53 -20.02 9.34
C THR A 127 -4.91 -19.69 8.00
N PHE A 128 -5.50 -20.12 6.88
CA PHE A 128 -4.93 -19.85 5.56
C PHE A 128 -5.97 -19.43 4.51
N HIS A 129 -6.73 -18.37 4.83
CA HIS A 129 -7.71 -17.79 3.91
C HIS A 129 -7.10 -17.34 2.57
N ALA A 130 -5.80 -17.05 2.52
CA ALA A 130 -5.09 -16.77 1.26
C ALA A 130 -5.27 -17.89 0.24
N ARG A 131 -5.11 -19.15 0.66
CA ARG A 131 -5.27 -20.34 -0.16
C ARG A 131 -6.74 -20.71 -0.32
N ASP A 132 -7.50 -20.67 0.78
CA ASP A 132 -8.82 -21.30 0.81
C ASP A 132 -9.96 -20.36 0.39
N VAL A 133 -9.76 -19.04 0.44
CA VAL A 133 -10.79 -18.04 0.14
C VAL A 133 -10.35 -17.07 -0.94
N PHE A 134 -9.22 -16.39 -0.76
CA PHE A 134 -8.72 -15.40 -1.72
C PHE A 134 -8.33 -16.01 -3.06
N ALA A 135 -7.54 -17.09 -3.06
CA ALA A 135 -7.12 -17.74 -4.29
C ALA A 135 -8.31 -18.23 -5.15
N PRO A 136 -9.32 -18.95 -4.63
CA PRO A 136 -10.51 -19.27 -5.41
C PRO A 136 -11.25 -18.03 -5.89
N LEU A 137 -11.47 -17.02 -5.04
CA LEU A 137 -12.14 -15.77 -5.45
C LEU A 137 -11.39 -15.06 -6.60
N VAL A 138 -10.07 -14.95 -6.53
CA VAL A 138 -9.26 -14.34 -7.58
C VAL A 138 -9.34 -15.16 -8.88
N ALA A 139 -9.31 -16.49 -8.80
CA ALA A 139 -9.48 -17.33 -9.99
C ALA A 139 -10.86 -17.09 -10.65
N GLU A 140 -11.93 -17.00 -9.87
CA GLU A 140 -13.27 -16.69 -10.38
C GLU A 140 -13.35 -15.30 -11.03
N ILE A 141 -12.72 -14.29 -10.41
CA ILE A 141 -12.66 -12.92 -10.97
C ILE A 141 -11.89 -12.93 -12.28
N VAL A 142 -10.72 -13.59 -12.32
CA VAL A 142 -9.96 -13.77 -13.54
C VAL A 142 -10.87 -14.34 -14.60
N GLU A 143 -11.57 -15.44 -14.33
CA GLU A 143 -12.51 -16.10 -15.22
C GLU A 143 -13.76 -15.28 -15.62
N GLY A 144 -13.84 -14.00 -15.24
CA GLY A 144 -14.89 -13.08 -15.64
C GLY A 144 -16.14 -13.14 -14.76
N ARG A 145 -16.11 -13.91 -13.67
CA ARG A 145 -17.25 -14.17 -12.77
C ARG A 145 -17.27 -13.26 -11.55
N LEU A 146 -16.72 -12.05 -11.65
CA LEU A 146 -16.71 -11.06 -10.55
C LEU A 146 -18.12 -10.85 -9.96
N ARG A 147 -19.11 -10.54 -10.79
CA ARG A 147 -20.48 -10.19 -10.36
C ARG A 147 -21.21 -11.34 -9.68
N GLU A 148 -20.83 -12.58 -9.96
CA GLU A 148 -21.42 -13.78 -9.34
C GLU A 148 -20.89 -13.99 -7.91
N ASN A 149 -19.66 -13.53 -7.64
CA ASN A 149 -18.92 -13.81 -6.42
C ASN A 149 -18.94 -12.66 -5.40
N VAL A 150 -19.54 -11.53 -5.74
CA VAL A 150 -19.55 -10.34 -4.87
C VAL A 150 -20.94 -9.76 -4.69
N GLU A 151 -21.11 -8.95 -3.65
CA GLU A 151 -22.31 -8.14 -3.38
C GLU A 151 -21.93 -6.65 -3.19
N PRO A 152 -22.74 -5.69 -3.65
CA PRO A 152 -22.43 -4.26 -3.53
C PRO A 152 -22.20 -3.83 -2.08
N ALA A 153 -21.23 -2.95 -1.87
CA ALA A 153 -20.95 -2.32 -0.59
C ALA A 153 -20.76 -0.80 -0.75
N SER A 154 -20.94 -0.06 0.34
CA SER A 154 -20.64 1.39 0.37
C SER A 154 -19.17 1.63 0.70
N LEU A 155 -18.58 2.66 0.10
CA LEU A 155 -17.24 3.14 0.46
C LEU A 155 -17.16 3.69 1.90
N ASP A 156 -18.31 3.99 2.51
CA ASP A 156 -18.39 4.40 3.92
C ASP A 156 -18.46 3.19 4.88
N ALA A 157 -18.75 1.99 4.36
CA ALA A 157 -18.84 0.78 5.16
C ALA A 157 -17.48 0.07 5.33
N VAL A 158 -16.54 0.29 4.42
CA VAL A 158 -15.22 -0.34 4.47
C VAL A 158 -14.32 0.26 5.54
N VAL A 159 -13.42 -0.57 6.06
CA VAL A 159 -12.41 -0.14 7.01
C VAL A 159 -11.38 0.75 6.32
N LYS A 160 -11.08 1.90 6.94
CA LYS A 160 -10.02 2.82 6.53
C LYS A 160 -9.04 3.00 7.68
N LEU A 161 -7.75 3.03 7.37
CA LEU A 161 -6.71 3.31 8.34
C LEU A 161 -6.86 4.73 8.85
N ASN A 162 -6.62 4.91 10.15
CA ASN A 162 -6.49 6.23 10.75
C ASN A 162 -5.00 6.53 10.95
N TYR A 163 -4.49 7.51 10.22
CA TYR A 163 -3.11 7.99 10.34
C TYR A 163 -3.11 9.54 10.35
N PRO A 164 -2.07 10.19 10.91
CA PRO A 164 -2.01 11.65 10.94
C PRO A 164 -2.03 12.25 9.53
N ALA A 165 -3.12 12.91 9.17
CA ALA A 165 -3.29 13.53 7.86
C ALA A 165 -2.38 14.77 7.69
N TYR A 166 -1.96 15.02 6.45
CA TYR A 166 -1.30 16.27 6.07
C TYR A 166 -2.16 17.49 6.46
N LYS A 167 -1.58 18.45 7.17
CA LYS A 167 -2.23 19.71 7.53
C LYS A 167 -1.22 20.85 7.57
N LEU A 168 -1.53 21.94 6.86
CA LEU A 168 -0.86 23.23 7.03
C LEU A 168 -1.52 24.00 8.19
N ARG A 169 -0.73 24.41 9.18
CA ARG A 169 -1.18 25.20 10.34
C ARG A 169 -0.19 26.33 10.61
N GLY A 170 -0.45 27.50 10.02
CA GLY A 170 0.48 28.62 10.12
C GLY A 170 1.81 28.28 9.44
N ASP A 171 2.90 28.35 10.19
CA ASP A 171 4.28 28.01 9.79
C ASP A 171 4.62 26.52 9.92
N ARG A 172 3.64 25.69 10.32
CA ARG A 172 3.85 24.26 10.58
C ARG A 172 3.15 23.40 9.54
N VAL A 173 3.90 22.46 8.99
CA VAL A 173 3.39 21.39 8.14
C VAL A 173 3.39 20.09 8.92
N HIS A 174 2.20 19.62 9.26
CA HIS A 174 2.01 18.34 9.92
C HIS A 174 1.84 17.25 8.86
N GLY A 175 2.42 16.09 9.12
CA GLY A 175 2.24 14.87 8.33
C GLY A 175 2.60 13.63 9.13
N CYS A 176 2.70 12.50 8.45
CA CYS A 176 3.24 11.26 9.00
C CYS A 176 4.12 10.54 7.99
N VAL A 177 4.86 9.54 8.48
CA VAL A 177 5.61 8.60 7.65
C VAL A 177 4.64 7.61 7.01
N PHE A 178 4.61 7.57 5.67
CA PHE A 178 3.85 6.59 4.91
C PHE A 178 4.64 5.31 4.65
N TYR A 179 5.92 5.45 4.33
CA TYR A 179 6.75 4.35 3.90
C TYR A 179 8.21 4.61 4.23
N THR A 180 8.96 3.54 4.51
CA THR A 180 10.42 3.59 4.54
C THR A 180 10.96 2.59 3.54
N ASP A 181 11.71 3.05 2.55
CA ASP A 181 12.20 2.16 1.51
C ASP A 181 13.43 1.33 1.96
N VAL A 182 13.99 0.55 1.04
CA VAL A 182 15.14 -0.32 1.34
C VAL A 182 16.46 0.46 1.55
N PHE A 183 16.56 1.68 1.00
CA PHE A 183 17.70 2.57 1.22
C PHE A 183 17.59 3.28 2.58
N GLY A 184 16.39 3.28 3.16
CA GLY A 184 16.08 3.89 4.43
C GLY A 184 15.57 5.31 4.28
N ASP A 185 15.16 5.71 3.08
CA ASP A 185 14.50 6.98 2.82
C ASP A 185 13.09 6.95 3.39
N VAL A 186 12.66 8.07 3.98
CA VAL A 186 11.42 8.19 4.74
C VAL A 186 10.43 8.98 3.91
N ILE A 187 9.51 8.28 3.27
CA ILE A 187 8.45 8.88 2.47
C ILE A 187 7.35 9.34 3.41
N THR A 188 6.98 10.62 3.30
CA THR A 188 5.93 11.24 4.12
C THR A 188 4.59 11.23 3.38
N ASN A 189 3.53 11.74 4.03
CA ASN A 189 2.28 12.09 3.37
C ASN A 189 2.15 13.57 3.00
N ILE A 190 3.27 14.31 3.04
CA ILE A 190 3.31 15.73 2.70
C ILE A 190 3.41 15.85 1.17
N PRO A 191 2.43 16.42 0.46
CA PRO A 191 2.43 16.45 -1.00
C PRO A 191 3.59 17.26 -1.57
N ASN A 192 4.14 16.86 -2.72
CA ASN A 192 5.11 17.69 -3.46
C ASN A 192 4.52 19.05 -3.81
N GLY A 193 5.38 20.08 -3.92
CA GLY A 193 4.98 21.46 -4.19
C GLY A 193 4.20 22.12 -3.05
N SER A 194 4.05 21.48 -1.89
CA SER A 194 3.39 22.08 -0.71
C SER A 194 4.35 22.82 0.23
N LEU A 195 5.65 22.84 -0.09
CA LEU A 195 6.71 23.42 0.73
C LEU A 195 7.49 24.47 -0.06
N ASP A 196 7.57 25.69 0.48
CA ASP A 196 8.19 26.84 -0.22
C ASP A 196 9.59 27.20 0.30
N ALA A 197 9.90 26.89 1.56
CA ALA A 197 11.19 27.23 2.17
C ALA A 197 12.33 26.29 1.72
N PRO A 198 13.58 26.79 1.61
CA PRO A 198 14.73 25.97 1.22
C PRO A 198 15.17 24.98 2.31
N SER A 199 14.80 25.22 3.58
CA SER A 199 15.08 24.31 4.69
C SER A 199 13.97 24.37 5.73
N TYR A 200 13.85 23.27 6.46
CA TYR A 200 12.89 23.11 7.53
C TYR A 200 13.54 22.48 8.75
N LYS A 201 12.96 22.80 9.90
CA LYS A 201 13.16 22.07 11.13
C LYS A 201 12.14 20.94 11.18
N LEU A 202 12.61 19.71 11.00
CA LEU A 202 11.84 18.49 11.11
C LEU A 202 11.81 18.02 12.57
N THR A 203 10.62 17.96 13.15
CA THR A 203 10.36 17.39 14.48
C THR A 203 9.82 15.98 14.33
N THR A 204 10.44 15.03 15.03
CA THR A 204 9.98 13.63 15.17
C THR A 204 9.92 13.26 16.65
N ARG A 205 9.45 12.05 16.96
CA ARG A 205 9.49 11.50 18.33
C ARG A 205 10.91 11.41 18.93
N ARG A 206 11.96 11.49 18.11
CA ARG A 206 13.37 11.38 18.52
C ARG A 206 14.05 12.73 18.72
N GLY A 207 13.41 13.83 18.34
CA GLY A 207 13.96 15.16 18.47
C GLY A 207 13.77 16.00 17.21
N GLU A 208 14.62 17.00 17.07
CA GLU A 208 14.55 18.00 16.02
C GLU A 208 15.77 17.89 15.10
N PHE A 209 15.53 17.96 13.81
CA PHE A 209 16.53 17.79 12.76
C PHE A 209 16.40 18.92 11.75
N VAL A 210 17.50 19.31 11.12
CA VAL A 210 17.46 20.25 9.99
C VAL A 210 17.44 19.43 8.71
N VAL A 211 16.46 19.70 7.85
CA VAL A 211 16.36 19.11 6.52
C VAL A 211 16.39 20.22 5.47
N SER A 212 17.12 20.01 4.39
CA SER A 212 17.23 20.99 3.30
C SER A 212 16.61 20.44 2.04
N GLN A 213 15.82 21.26 1.34
CA GLN A 213 15.28 20.87 0.04
C GLN A 213 16.42 20.59 -0.94
N ALA A 214 16.30 19.49 -1.68
CA ALA A 214 17.31 19.05 -2.63
C ALA A 214 16.65 18.40 -3.86
N PRO A 215 17.22 18.58 -5.07
CA PRO A 215 16.66 18.00 -6.28
C PRO A 215 16.87 16.48 -6.39
N ASN A 216 17.80 15.89 -5.64
CA ASN A 216 18.08 14.46 -5.61
C ASN A 216 18.99 14.08 -4.43
N TYR A 217 19.15 12.77 -4.24
CA TYR A 217 19.92 12.14 -3.15
C TYR A 217 21.40 12.53 -3.07
N SER A 218 21.98 13.06 -4.16
CA SER A 218 23.40 13.38 -4.25
C SER A 218 23.74 14.86 -4.04
N ALA A 219 22.74 15.74 -3.97
CA ALA A 219 22.93 17.19 -3.99
C ALA A 219 23.42 17.79 -2.65
N GLY A 220 23.44 17.02 -1.56
CA GLY A 220 23.92 17.47 -0.25
C GLY A 220 25.30 16.94 0.16
N LEU A 221 25.79 17.40 1.31
CA LEU A 221 26.98 16.84 1.94
C LEU A 221 26.72 15.42 2.43
N ALA A 222 27.78 14.61 2.56
CA ALA A 222 27.65 13.28 3.15
C ALA A 222 27.03 13.39 4.57
N GLN A 223 26.07 12.51 4.87
CA GLN A 223 25.29 12.52 6.13
C GLN A 223 24.33 13.70 6.33
N GLN A 224 24.18 14.59 5.35
CA GLN A 224 23.14 15.62 5.40
C GLN A 224 21.76 15.00 5.16
N LEU A 225 20.76 15.42 5.96
CA LEU A 225 19.35 15.11 5.71
C LEU A 225 18.81 16.01 4.61
N LEU A 226 18.26 15.38 3.59
CA LEU A 226 17.70 16.01 2.40
C LEU A 226 16.19 15.82 2.41
N LEU A 227 15.48 16.87 2.00
CA LEU A 227 14.05 16.83 1.73
C LEU A 227 13.87 16.87 0.22
N ILE A 228 13.37 15.78 -0.36
CA ILE A 228 13.32 15.58 -1.81
C ILE A 228 11.87 15.45 -2.23
N GLU A 229 11.50 16.09 -3.34
CA GLU A 229 10.21 15.80 -3.98
C GLU A 229 10.25 14.40 -4.60
N GLY A 230 9.47 13.50 -4.01
CA GLY A 230 9.46 12.09 -4.37
C GLY A 230 8.75 11.82 -5.68
N SER A 231 9.14 10.75 -6.37
CA SER A 231 8.51 10.38 -7.65
C SER A 231 7.06 9.91 -7.49
N GLU A 232 6.65 9.57 -6.26
CA GLU A 232 5.34 9.05 -5.92
C GLU A 232 4.34 10.15 -5.52
N GLY A 233 4.79 11.41 -5.51
CA GLY A 233 3.97 12.62 -5.28
C GLY A 233 4.07 13.21 -3.87
N TYR A 234 4.96 12.70 -3.03
CA TYR A 234 5.16 13.15 -1.66
C TYR A 234 6.62 13.47 -1.36
N TYR A 235 6.86 14.35 -0.41
CA TYR A 235 8.20 14.63 0.07
C TYR A 235 8.78 13.43 0.81
N GLU A 236 10.05 13.18 0.55
CA GLU A 236 10.85 12.12 1.15
C GLU A 236 12.02 12.74 1.92
N VAL A 237 12.31 12.20 3.10
CA VAL A 237 13.53 12.55 3.84
C VAL A 237 14.57 11.49 3.58
N ALA A 238 15.70 11.90 3.01
CA ALA A 238 16.80 11.02 2.64
C ALA A 238 18.11 11.44 3.33
N VAL A 239 19.11 10.54 3.36
CA VAL A 239 20.47 10.88 3.80
C VAL A 239 21.45 10.54 2.69
N ASN A 240 22.26 11.50 2.26
CA ASN A 240 23.30 11.22 1.26
C ASN A 240 24.29 10.16 1.80
N LYS A 241 24.30 8.98 1.17
CA LYS A 241 25.05 7.78 1.57
C LYS A 241 24.74 7.30 3.00
N GLY A 242 23.48 7.35 3.40
CA GLY A 242 23.02 6.87 4.71
C GLY A 242 21.56 6.43 4.70
N SER A 243 21.01 6.20 5.88
CA SER A 243 19.61 5.82 6.09
C SER A 243 18.92 6.89 6.94
N ALA A 244 17.94 7.59 6.36
CA ALA A 244 17.18 8.62 7.06
C ALA A 244 16.35 8.02 8.20
N SER A 245 15.69 6.89 7.99
CA SER A 245 14.94 6.17 9.03
C SER A 245 15.81 5.80 10.23
N SER A 246 17.07 5.40 10.02
CA SER A 246 18.01 5.13 11.12
C SER A 246 18.38 6.38 11.92
N VAL A 247 18.60 7.51 11.23
CA VAL A 247 18.93 8.80 11.86
C VAL A 247 17.74 9.36 12.63
N LEU A 248 16.56 9.34 12.00
CA LEU A 248 15.33 9.92 12.52
C LEU A 248 14.62 9.02 13.54
N GLY A 249 14.89 7.70 13.52
CA GLY A 249 14.29 6.70 14.37
C GLY A 249 12.76 6.62 14.25
N VAL A 250 12.26 6.78 13.03
CA VAL A 250 10.82 6.78 12.69
C VAL A 250 10.43 5.52 11.93
N THR A 251 9.16 5.18 12.02
CA THR A 251 8.49 4.06 11.34
C THR A 251 7.15 4.52 10.77
N GLU A 252 6.51 3.71 9.93
CA GLU A 252 5.23 4.07 9.33
C GLU A 252 4.18 4.46 10.39
N GLY A 253 3.46 5.56 10.14
CA GLY A 253 2.45 6.14 11.03
C GLY A 253 2.98 7.12 12.06
N ASP A 254 4.30 7.20 12.30
CA ASP A 254 4.88 8.23 13.18
C ASP A 254 4.60 9.64 12.62
N GLU A 255 4.21 10.55 13.51
CA GLU A 255 3.99 11.96 13.16
C GLU A 255 5.32 12.66 12.85
N VAL A 256 5.29 13.50 11.83
CA VAL A 256 6.38 14.41 11.47
C VAL A 256 5.84 15.83 11.34
N VAL A 257 6.59 16.81 11.84
CA VAL A 257 6.22 18.23 11.73
C VAL A 257 7.40 19.01 11.15
N LEU A 258 7.19 19.66 10.02
CA LEU A 258 8.15 20.62 9.45
C LEU A 258 7.76 22.03 9.91
N ILE A 259 8.75 22.80 10.34
CA ILE A 259 8.59 24.22 10.68
C ILE A 259 9.58 25.00 9.81
N ASP A 260 9.10 26.03 9.14
CA ASP A 260 9.96 26.93 8.36
C ASP A 260 11.04 27.53 9.29
N THR A 261 12.27 27.60 8.79
CA THR A 261 13.42 28.15 9.52
C THR A 261 13.70 29.62 9.17
N HIS A 262 12.90 30.25 8.31
CA HIS A 262 13.05 31.61 7.83
C HIS A 262 12.01 32.60 8.36
#